data_AF-A0A2M8GM28-F1
#
_entry.id   AF-A0A2M8GM28-F1
#
_cell.length_a   1.000
_cell.length_b   1.000
_cell.length_c   1.000
_cell.angle_alpha   90.00
_cell.angle_beta   90.00
_cell.angle_gamma   90.00
#
_symmetry.space_group_name_H-M   'P 1'
#
loop_
_entity.id
_entity.type
_entity.pdbx_description
1 polymer ?
#
loop_
_entity_poly.entity_id
_entity_poly.type
_entity_poly.pdbx_seq_one_letter_code
_entity_poly.pdbx_strand_id
1 'polypeptide(L)'
;METISTELKDHLILIKKVTEFDRIYKSLTTPTIHEIDEQIDLLKVSIKLKKHGLTQKTNKLIEEIKRKYGWQPFWTINAKPLTIDYFKNAIQIYVKSNTNLNDEIQFIKQGQRDRKSKLAKAIKEIRAPVALKAYVELLQGYMYLRTYRKNIISKAHYLHLPLLLEIGERMEMGEDVKLISYEEMINYLTKGDIVKQELIEERKQAWAVLLIGGKISIISGKFFVEATAKKYKIEDVQMQVSQKVVKGRPACLGKVTGKAKIIKKIEEFINVNQGDILITPMTTPEYVPIMKKVSGIITDEGGVTCHAAIVSREFNIPCLVGTGNATKIFKDNDQIQLDANKGTAFKI
;
A
#
# COMPACT_ATOMS: atom_id res chain seq x y z
N MET A 1 -20.26 -0.22 8.54
CA MET A 1 -19.85 1.02 7.82
C MET A 1 -21.06 1.79 7.30
N GLU A 2 -22.10 1.12 6.78
CA GLU A 2 -23.34 1.78 6.34
C GLU A 2 -24.05 2.53 7.47
N THR A 3 -24.18 1.94 8.67
CA THR A 3 -24.83 2.59 9.83
C THR A 3 -24.14 3.89 10.25
N ILE A 4 -22.80 3.89 10.25
CA ILE A 4 -21.98 5.07 10.57
C ILE A 4 -22.15 6.16 9.50
N SER A 5 -22.21 5.76 8.22
CA SER A 5 -22.46 6.68 7.11
C SER A 5 -23.84 7.34 7.22
N THR A 6 -24.86 6.60 7.66
CA THR A 6 -26.22 7.12 7.85
C THR A 6 -26.29 8.08 9.03
N GLU A 7 -25.80 7.72 10.22
CA GLU A 7 -25.78 8.64 11.38
C GLU A 7 -24.94 9.90 11.13
N LEU A 8 -23.79 9.76 10.46
CA LEU A 8 -22.99 10.92 10.03
C LEU A 8 -23.73 11.74 8.99
N LYS A 9 -24.41 11.14 8.01
CA LYS A 9 -25.22 11.88 7.05
C LYS A 9 -26.35 12.61 7.75
N ASP A 10 -27.07 12.00 8.68
CA ASP A 10 -28.17 12.63 9.40
C ASP A 10 -27.68 13.81 10.25
N HIS A 11 -26.51 13.70 10.88
CA HIS A 11 -25.87 14.81 11.60
C HIS A 11 -25.23 15.86 10.67
N LEU A 12 -24.74 15.47 9.50
CA LEU A 12 -24.10 16.38 8.54
C LEU A 12 -25.12 17.04 7.60
N ILE A 13 -26.33 16.49 7.42
CA ILE A 13 -27.47 17.12 6.72
C ILE A 13 -27.88 18.42 7.44
N LEU A 14 -27.67 18.51 8.75
CA LEU A 14 -27.82 19.74 9.53
C LEU A 14 -26.78 20.83 9.15
N ILE A 15 -25.65 20.44 8.54
CA ILE A 15 -24.60 21.33 8.06
C ILE A 15 -24.84 21.59 6.58
N LYS A 16 -25.61 22.63 6.28
CA LYS A 16 -26.18 23.00 4.96
C LYS A 16 -25.19 23.25 3.79
N LYS A 17 -23.99 22.65 3.74
CA LYS A 17 -23.03 22.81 2.63
C LYS A 17 -22.30 21.51 2.28
N VAL A 18 -22.63 20.95 1.12
CA VAL A 18 -22.05 19.71 0.55
C VAL A 18 -20.52 19.78 0.42
N THR A 19 -19.95 20.95 0.15
CA THR A 19 -18.48 21.14 0.04
C THR A 19 -17.75 21.03 1.38
N GLU A 20 -18.43 21.22 2.51
CA GLU A 20 -17.84 21.05 3.83
C GLU A 20 -17.89 19.59 4.31
N PHE A 21 -18.86 18.80 3.81
CA PHE A 21 -19.02 17.40 4.14
C PHE A 21 -17.74 16.60 3.89
N ASP A 22 -17.17 16.67 2.69
CA ASP A 22 -15.99 15.88 2.34
C ASP A 22 -14.77 16.23 3.20
N ARG A 23 -14.58 17.53 3.48
CA ARG A 23 -13.49 18.00 4.36
C ARG A 23 -13.66 17.47 5.79
N ILE A 24 -14.87 17.58 6.34
CA ILE A 24 -15.20 17.13 7.70
C ILE A 24 -15.08 15.61 7.76
N TYR A 25 -15.75 14.89 6.88
CA TYR A 25 -15.74 13.43 6.80
C TYR A 25 -14.30 12.91 6.74
N LYS A 26 -13.48 13.46 5.84
CA LYS A 26 -12.05 13.11 5.74
C LYS A 26 -11.31 13.35 7.06
N SER A 27 -11.59 14.44 7.76
CA SER A 27 -10.93 14.75 9.05
C SER A 27 -11.36 13.78 10.15
N LEU A 28 -12.61 13.32 10.13
CA LEU A 28 -13.15 12.34 11.09
C LEU A 28 -12.65 10.92 10.80
N THR A 29 -12.51 10.53 9.53
CA THR A 29 -12.10 9.16 9.17
C THR A 29 -10.61 8.96 9.01
N THR A 30 -9.79 10.02 8.95
CA THR A 30 -8.33 9.87 8.80
C THR A 30 -7.68 9.56 10.15
N PRO A 31 -6.91 8.46 10.29
CA PRO A 31 -6.21 8.16 11.53
C PRO A 31 -5.26 9.29 11.93
N THR A 32 -5.34 9.72 13.18
CA THR A 32 -4.40 10.70 13.76
C THR A 32 -3.03 10.10 14.08
N ILE A 33 -2.97 8.78 14.24
CA ILE A 33 -1.73 8.01 14.46
C ILE A 33 -1.36 7.30 13.14
N HIS A 34 -0.14 7.53 12.67
CA HIS A 34 0.41 6.88 11.48
C HIS A 34 1.87 6.52 11.70
N GLU A 35 2.31 5.37 11.18
CA GLU A 35 3.71 4.97 11.21
C GLU A 35 4.51 5.83 10.22
N ILE A 36 5.32 6.75 10.76
CA ILE A 36 6.21 7.64 9.99
C ILE A 36 7.69 7.38 10.32
N ASP A 37 7.96 6.38 11.16
CA ASP A 37 9.28 6.13 11.74
C ASP A 37 10.31 5.79 10.68
N GLU A 38 9.92 5.04 9.64
CA GLU A 38 10.81 4.68 8.55
C GLU A 38 11.28 5.91 7.79
N GLN A 39 10.34 6.75 7.33
CA GLN A 39 10.66 7.95 6.57
C GLN A 39 11.56 8.89 7.39
N ILE A 40 11.29 9.02 8.69
CA ILE A 40 12.14 9.80 9.60
C ILE A 40 13.53 9.16 9.76
N ASP A 41 13.61 7.85 9.93
CA ASP A 41 14.89 7.15 10.12
C ASP A 41 15.74 7.21 8.84
N LEU A 42 15.13 7.07 7.65
CA LEU A 42 15.77 7.30 6.35
C LEU A 42 16.33 8.71 6.26
N LEU A 43 15.53 9.74 6.56
CA LEU A 43 15.97 11.14 6.53
C LEU A 43 17.12 11.42 7.51
N LYS A 44 17.07 10.86 8.73
CA LYS A 44 18.16 10.99 9.72
C LYS A 44 19.46 10.37 9.20
N VAL A 45 19.39 9.21 8.55
CA VAL A 45 20.57 8.56 7.96
C VAL A 45 21.07 9.36 6.75
N SER A 46 20.19 9.90 5.91
CA SER A 46 20.53 10.81 4.80
C SER A 46 21.25 12.07 5.29
N ILE A 47 20.84 12.67 6.41
CA ILE A 47 21.54 13.82 7.03
C ILE A 47 22.96 13.44 7.43
N LYS A 48 23.14 12.30 8.11
CA LYS A 48 24.47 11.81 8.51
C LYS A 48 25.35 11.52 7.30
N LEU A 49 24.79 10.95 6.24
CA LEU A 49 25.48 10.70 4.97
C LEU A 49 25.88 11.99 4.24
N LYS A 50 25.02 13.01 4.18
CA LYS A 50 25.38 14.33 3.63
C LYS A 50 26.56 14.95 4.38
N LYS A 51 26.64 14.77 5.70
CA LYS A 51 27.68 15.38 6.55
C LYS A 51 29.02 14.63 6.55
N HIS A 52 28.99 13.31 6.54
CA HIS A 52 30.18 12.48 6.79
C HIS A 52 30.55 11.53 5.63
N GLY A 53 29.77 11.49 4.55
CA GLY A 53 29.95 10.51 3.48
C GLY A 53 29.64 9.07 3.91
N LEU A 54 29.93 8.13 3.00
CA LEU A 54 29.74 6.70 3.27
C LEU A 54 30.90 6.18 4.13
N THR A 55 30.63 5.93 5.40
CA THR A 55 31.58 5.38 6.39
C THR A 55 31.08 4.05 6.95
N GLN A 56 31.93 3.33 7.68
CA GLN A 56 31.52 2.12 8.41
C GLN A 56 30.35 2.39 9.37
N LYS A 57 30.32 3.58 10.00
CA LYS A 57 29.23 4.01 10.89
C LYS A 57 27.91 4.20 10.14
N THR A 58 27.93 4.83 8.96
CA THR A 58 26.70 5.02 8.17
C THR A 58 26.21 3.69 7.58
N ASN A 59 27.10 2.79 7.16
CA ASN A 59 26.72 1.45 6.72
C ASN A 59 26.00 0.67 7.83
N LYS A 60 26.52 0.73 9.07
CA LYS A 60 25.86 0.12 10.23
C LYS A 60 24.45 0.66 10.46
N LEU A 61 24.23 1.97 10.27
CA LEU A 61 22.88 2.56 10.36
C LEU A 61 21.94 2.06 9.25
N ILE A 62 22.43 1.85 8.03
CA ILE A 62 21.63 1.30 6.93
C ILE A 62 21.24 -0.16 7.24
N GLU A 63 22.14 -0.95 7.81
CA GLU A 63 21.81 -2.31 8.28
C GLU A 63 20.76 -2.31 9.39
N GLU A 64 20.83 -1.36 10.33
CA GLU A 64 19.82 -1.20 11.37
C GLU A 64 18.44 -0.85 10.79
N ILE A 65 18.39 0.03 9.78
CA ILE A 65 17.15 0.34 9.03
C ILE A 65 16.63 -0.92 8.34
N LYS A 66 17.48 -1.65 7.63
CA LYS A 66 17.09 -2.91 6.99
C LYS A 66 16.52 -3.91 8.00
N ARG A 67 17.16 -4.07 9.16
CA ARG A 67 16.63 -4.95 10.22
C ARG A 67 15.26 -4.49 10.71
N LYS A 68 15.04 -3.18 10.80
CA LYS A 68 13.79 -2.59 11.30
C LYS A 68 12.65 -2.60 10.29
N TYR A 69 12.91 -2.50 8.99
CA TYR A 69 11.89 -2.31 7.94
C TYR A 69 11.93 -3.34 6.80
N GLY A 70 12.94 -4.21 6.73
CA GLY A 70 13.13 -5.16 5.63
C GLY A 70 12.00 -6.19 5.45
N TRP A 71 11.15 -6.34 6.45
CA TRP A 71 9.96 -7.20 6.45
C TRP A 71 8.76 -6.62 5.70
N GLN A 72 8.76 -5.33 5.36
CA GLN A 72 7.57 -4.67 4.81
C GLN A 72 6.93 -5.37 3.61
N PRO A 73 7.67 -5.94 2.64
CA PRO A 73 7.10 -6.66 1.50
C PRO A 73 6.26 -7.88 1.83
N PHE A 74 6.35 -8.42 3.04
CA PHE A 74 5.77 -9.72 3.45
C PHE A 74 4.25 -9.69 3.66
N TRP A 75 3.50 -9.09 2.73
CA TRP A 75 2.05 -9.23 2.63
C TRP A 75 1.63 -10.37 1.68
N THR A 76 2.57 -10.97 0.94
CA THR A 76 2.34 -12.16 0.11
C THR A 76 3.33 -13.26 0.45
N ILE A 77 3.00 -14.48 0.04
CA ILE A 77 3.80 -15.68 0.27
C ILE A 77 5.14 -15.68 -0.52
N ASN A 78 5.16 -15.00 -1.67
CA ASN A 78 6.33 -14.90 -2.55
C ASN A 78 7.15 -13.63 -2.33
N ALA A 79 6.85 -12.88 -1.27
CA ALA A 79 7.58 -11.67 -0.94
C ALA A 79 9.06 -11.97 -0.65
N LYS A 80 9.92 -11.05 -1.09
CA LYS A 80 11.35 -11.05 -0.76
C LYS A 80 11.65 -9.88 0.16
N PRO A 81 12.59 -10.04 1.11
CA PRO A 81 12.97 -8.95 2.00
C PRO A 81 13.63 -7.80 1.25
N LEU A 82 13.42 -6.59 1.76
CA LEU A 82 14.10 -5.41 1.21
C LEU A 82 15.60 -5.55 1.42
N THR A 83 16.36 -5.31 0.36
CA THR A 83 17.82 -5.46 0.36
C THR A 83 18.48 -4.21 0.94
N ILE A 84 19.77 -4.33 1.25
CA ILE A 84 20.59 -3.16 1.64
C ILE A 84 20.60 -2.12 0.52
N ASP A 85 20.67 -2.57 -0.73
CA ASP A 85 20.73 -1.69 -1.90
C ASP A 85 19.42 -0.91 -2.10
N TYR A 86 18.27 -1.51 -1.78
CA TYR A 86 17.00 -0.78 -1.72
C TYR A 86 17.09 0.43 -0.78
N PHE A 87 17.56 0.22 0.46
CA PHE A 87 17.69 1.32 1.42
C PHE A 87 18.76 2.33 1.02
N LYS A 88 19.89 1.88 0.45
CA LYS A 88 20.91 2.79 -0.11
C LYS A 88 20.31 3.69 -1.20
N ASN A 89 19.52 3.13 -2.13
CA ASN A 89 18.89 3.88 -3.21
C ASN A 89 17.88 4.89 -2.66
N ALA A 90 17.02 4.48 -1.72
CA ALA A 90 16.06 5.36 -1.06
C ALA A 90 16.76 6.53 -0.33
N ILE A 91 17.84 6.25 0.40
CA ILE A 91 18.65 7.26 1.10
C ILE A 91 19.34 8.21 0.13
N GLN A 92 19.89 7.69 -0.98
CA GLN A 92 20.57 8.48 -2.00
C GLN A 92 19.64 9.51 -2.66
N ILE A 93 18.35 9.21 -2.81
CA ILE A 93 17.37 10.17 -3.34
C ILE A 93 17.30 11.41 -2.45
N TYR A 94 17.19 11.22 -1.13
CA TYR A 94 17.20 12.34 -0.18
C TYR A 94 18.54 13.07 -0.16
N VAL A 95 19.66 12.32 -0.23
CA VAL A 95 21.02 12.91 -0.28
C VAL A 95 21.22 13.78 -1.52
N LYS A 96 20.74 13.34 -2.69
CA LYS A 96 20.84 14.09 -3.96
C LYS A 96 19.82 15.22 -4.09
N SER A 97 18.79 15.24 -3.24
CA SER A 97 17.78 16.30 -3.28
C SER A 97 18.34 17.64 -2.79
N ASN A 98 17.92 18.73 -3.43
CA ASN A 98 18.19 20.11 -3.01
C ASN A 98 17.35 20.54 -1.78
N THR A 99 16.60 19.62 -1.18
CA THR A 99 15.75 19.91 -0.02
C THR A 99 16.55 19.90 1.28
N ASN A 100 16.17 20.78 2.20
CA ASN A 100 16.64 20.72 3.58
C ASN A 100 15.94 19.56 4.29
N LEU A 101 16.71 18.52 4.62
CA LEU A 101 16.18 17.30 5.21
C LEU A 101 15.63 17.49 6.63
N ASN A 102 16.13 18.49 7.37
CA ASN A 102 15.56 18.82 8.69
C ASN A 102 14.16 19.42 8.55
N ASP A 103 13.95 20.27 7.55
CA ASP A 103 12.65 20.86 7.27
C ASP A 103 11.65 19.79 6.84
N GLU A 104 12.08 18.78 6.08
CA GLU A 104 11.26 17.62 5.73
C GLU A 104 10.84 16.80 6.97
N ILE A 105 11.75 16.57 7.91
CA ILE A 105 11.42 15.90 9.19
C ILE A 105 10.40 16.73 9.98
N GLN A 106 10.58 18.06 10.05
CA GLN A 106 9.63 18.94 10.74
C GLN A 106 8.27 18.95 10.05
N PHE A 107 8.25 18.98 8.72
CA PHE A 107 7.03 18.91 7.93
C PHE A 107 6.23 17.64 8.22
N ILE A 108 6.88 16.47 8.25
CA ILE A 108 6.23 15.19 8.56
C ILE A 108 5.65 15.20 9.98
N LYS A 109 6.44 15.67 10.96
CA LYS A 109 5.98 15.78 12.36
C LYS A 109 4.83 16.77 12.53
N GLN A 110 4.89 17.89 11.81
CA GLN A 110 3.83 18.91 11.83
C GLN A 110 2.56 18.37 11.19
N GLY A 111 2.65 17.60 10.10
CA GLY A 111 1.51 16.93 9.49
C GLY A 111 0.71 16.06 10.47
N GLN A 112 1.38 15.34 11.39
CA GLN A 112 0.67 14.60 12.45
C GLN A 112 -0.06 15.51 13.45
N ARG A 113 0.56 16.62 13.85
CA ARG A 113 -0.06 17.60 14.75
C ARG A 113 -1.27 18.27 14.08
N ASP A 114 -1.12 18.61 12.80
CA ASP A 114 -2.17 19.23 12.00
C ASP A 114 -3.37 18.31 11.83
N ARG A 115 -3.18 16.99 11.68
CA ARG A 115 -4.27 16.02 11.64
C ARG A 115 -5.10 16.03 12.94
N LYS A 116 -4.44 16.07 14.10
CA LYS A 116 -5.12 16.19 15.41
C LYS A 116 -5.89 17.51 15.53
N SER A 117 -5.27 18.62 15.10
CA SER A 117 -5.91 19.94 15.09
C SER A 117 -7.13 19.99 14.17
N LYS A 118 -7.02 19.45 12.94
CA LYS A 118 -8.12 19.33 11.98
C LYS A 118 -9.28 18.49 12.52
N LEU A 119 -8.98 17.37 13.18
CA LEU A 119 -9.99 16.55 13.86
C LEU A 119 -10.73 17.35 14.95
N ALA A 120 -9.99 18.02 15.84
CA ALA A 120 -10.59 18.83 16.90
C ALA A 120 -11.46 19.96 16.33
N LYS A 121 -11.01 20.62 15.25
CA LYS A 121 -11.80 21.63 14.55
C LYS A 121 -13.07 21.05 13.96
N ALA A 122 -12.99 19.91 13.26
CA ALA A 122 -14.15 19.25 12.67
C ALA A 122 -15.19 18.84 13.74
N ILE A 123 -14.73 18.26 14.86
CA ILE A 123 -15.60 17.90 16.00
C ILE A 123 -16.33 19.12 16.56
N LYS A 124 -15.66 20.28 16.65
CA LYS A 124 -16.25 21.54 17.12
C LYS A 124 -17.24 22.13 16.13
N GLU A 125 -16.90 22.14 14.84
CA GLU A 125 -17.75 22.66 13.76
C GLU A 125 -19.10 21.93 13.68
N ILE A 126 -19.09 20.60 13.82
CA ILE A 126 -20.31 19.79 13.77
C ILE A 126 -21.05 19.70 15.10
N ARG A 127 -20.50 20.31 16.17
CA ARG A 127 -21.00 20.19 17.55
C ARG A 127 -21.25 18.73 17.93
N ALA A 128 -20.26 17.86 17.67
CA ALA A 128 -20.44 16.41 17.76
C ALA A 128 -20.91 15.98 19.18
N PRO A 129 -21.98 15.17 19.29
CA PRO A 129 -22.38 14.59 20.57
C PRO A 129 -21.33 13.59 21.07
N VAL A 130 -21.41 13.24 22.36
CA VAL A 130 -20.48 12.30 23.02
C VAL A 130 -20.41 10.97 22.26
N ALA A 131 -21.56 10.44 21.83
CA ALA A 131 -21.62 9.20 21.06
C ALA A 131 -20.83 9.28 19.74
N LEU A 132 -20.99 10.36 18.96
CA LEU A 132 -20.26 10.53 17.70
C LEU A 132 -18.75 10.66 17.92
N LYS A 133 -18.32 11.36 18.99
CA LYS A 133 -16.90 11.44 19.36
C LYS A 133 -16.31 10.05 19.64
N ALA A 134 -17.01 9.24 20.44
CA ALA A 134 -16.60 7.88 20.75
C ALA A 134 -16.52 7.00 19.48
N TYR A 135 -17.50 7.13 18.57
CA TYR A 135 -17.46 6.42 17.28
C TYR A 135 -16.27 6.82 16.42
N VAL A 136 -15.96 8.11 16.34
CA VAL A 136 -14.82 8.62 15.57
C VAL A 136 -13.50 8.09 16.14
N GLU A 137 -13.33 8.10 17.47
CA GLU A 137 -12.17 7.53 18.14
C GLU A 137 -12.03 6.03 17.85
N LEU A 138 -13.12 5.27 17.97
CA LEU A 138 -13.14 3.84 17.67
C LEU A 138 -12.83 3.55 16.20
N LEU A 139 -13.37 4.33 15.27
CA LEU A 139 -13.12 4.19 13.84
C LEU A 139 -11.66 4.47 13.49
N GLN A 140 -11.09 5.56 13.99
CA GLN A 140 -9.68 5.89 13.77
C GLN A 140 -8.76 4.85 14.42
N GLY A 141 -9.08 4.41 15.64
CA GLY A 141 -8.37 3.33 16.34
C GLY A 141 -8.39 2.03 15.55
N TYR A 142 -9.56 1.62 15.04
CA TYR A 142 -9.70 0.44 14.20
C TYR A 142 -8.87 0.54 12.91
N MET A 143 -8.84 1.71 12.25
CA MET A 143 -8.03 1.90 11.04
C MET A 143 -6.53 1.77 11.32
N TYR A 144 -6.06 2.28 12.46
CA TYR A 144 -4.69 2.05 12.93
C TYR A 144 -4.45 0.56 13.21
N LEU A 145 -5.30 -0.08 14.03
CA LEU A 145 -5.18 -1.49 14.40
C LEU A 145 -5.20 -2.42 13.20
N ARG A 146 -6.01 -2.12 12.17
CA ARG A 146 -6.06 -2.87 10.91
C ARG A 146 -4.68 -2.89 10.23
N THR A 147 -4.01 -1.75 10.17
CA THR A 147 -2.69 -1.62 9.54
C THR A 147 -1.62 -2.23 10.42
N TYR A 148 -1.67 -1.95 11.73
CA TYR A 148 -0.76 -2.50 12.72
C TYR A 148 -0.78 -4.04 12.72
N ARG A 149 -1.96 -4.66 12.73
CA ARG A 149 -2.12 -6.12 12.65
C ARG A 149 -1.47 -6.70 11.39
N LYS A 150 -1.67 -6.05 10.24
CA LYS A 150 -1.02 -6.46 8.98
C LYS A 150 0.51 -6.40 9.13
N ASN A 151 1.04 -5.33 9.72
CA ASN A 151 2.47 -5.17 9.95
C ASN A 151 3.04 -6.24 10.88
N ILE A 152 2.33 -6.61 11.95
CA ILE A 152 2.74 -7.69 12.85
C ILE A 152 2.77 -9.04 12.11
N ILE A 153 1.78 -9.35 11.28
CA ILE A 153 1.75 -10.58 10.48
C ILE A 153 2.93 -10.60 9.49
N SER A 154 3.18 -9.50 8.79
CA SER A 154 4.32 -9.40 7.86
C SER A 154 5.67 -9.55 8.56
N LYS A 155 5.84 -8.96 9.75
CA LYS A 155 7.02 -9.18 10.59
C LYS A 155 7.17 -10.64 10.99
N ALA A 156 6.09 -11.30 11.42
CA ALA A 156 6.12 -12.71 11.78
C ALA A 156 6.54 -13.59 10.60
N HIS A 157 5.97 -13.35 9.41
CA HIS A 157 6.35 -14.06 8.19
C HIS A 157 7.84 -13.86 7.84
N TYR A 158 8.34 -12.62 7.93
CA TYR A 158 9.75 -12.33 7.70
C TYR A 158 10.68 -13.06 8.67
N LEU A 159 10.32 -13.08 9.97
CA LEU A 159 11.11 -13.75 11.00
C LEU A 159 11.07 -15.27 10.89
N HIS A 160 9.96 -15.83 10.38
CA HIS A 160 9.84 -17.28 10.14
C HIS A 160 10.50 -17.73 8.85
N LEU A 161 10.80 -16.82 7.91
CA LEU A 161 11.34 -17.18 6.61
C LEU A 161 12.62 -18.03 6.69
N PRO A 162 13.64 -17.72 7.53
CA PRO A 162 14.84 -18.55 7.63
C PRO A 162 14.53 -19.99 8.06
N LEU A 163 13.61 -20.17 9.01
CA LEU A 163 13.17 -21.49 9.45
C LEU A 163 12.42 -22.21 8.32
N LEU A 164 11.54 -21.51 7.61
CA LEU A 164 10.79 -22.07 6.49
C LEU A 164 11.72 -22.54 5.36
N LEU A 165 12.74 -21.74 5.03
CA LEU A 165 13.72 -22.09 4.00
C LEU A 165 14.58 -23.28 4.45
N GLU A 166 15.03 -23.33 5.70
CA GLU A 166 15.76 -24.49 6.25
C GLU A 166 14.91 -25.78 6.18
N ILE A 167 13.60 -25.70 6.47
CA ILE A 167 12.68 -26.82 6.27
C ILE A 167 12.64 -27.20 4.78
N GLY A 168 12.54 -26.22 3.89
CA GLY A 168 12.56 -26.45 2.44
C GLY A 168 13.82 -27.14 1.93
N GLU A 169 14.99 -26.79 2.46
CA GLU A 169 16.26 -27.46 2.15
C GLU A 169 16.25 -28.93 2.61
N ARG A 170 15.78 -29.21 3.84
CA ARG A 170 15.66 -30.58 4.36
C ARG A 170 14.64 -31.43 3.61
N MET A 171 13.63 -30.80 3.03
CA MET A 171 12.61 -31.45 2.21
C MET A 171 13.03 -31.59 0.74
N GLU A 172 14.22 -31.12 0.35
CA GLU A 172 14.68 -31.04 -1.04
C GLU A 172 13.72 -30.24 -1.96
N MET A 173 13.02 -29.26 -1.38
CA MET A 173 12.05 -28.40 -2.07
C MET A 173 12.54 -26.95 -2.26
N GLY A 174 13.57 -26.52 -1.52
CA GLY A 174 14.04 -25.14 -1.54
C GLY A 174 12.91 -24.14 -1.23
N GLU A 175 12.73 -23.11 -2.06
CA GLU A 175 11.66 -22.12 -1.89
C GLU A 175 10.24 -22.67 -2.13
N ASP A 176 10.09 -23.81 -2.82
CA ASP A 176 8.77 -24.39 -3.13
C ASP A 176 8.04 -24.92 -1.88
N VAL A 177 8.74 -25.03 -0.75
CA VAL A 177 8.15 -25.27 0.58
C VAL A 177 7.06 -24.25 0.94
N LYS A 178 7.07 -23.07 0.31
CA LYS A 178 6.01 -22.06 0.45
C LYS A 178 4.68 -22.50 -0.17
N LEU A 179 4.69 -23.48 -1.08
CA LEU A 179 3.49 -23.97 -1.76
C LEU A 179 2.84 -25.15 -1.04
N ILE A 180 3.38 -25.62 0.08
CA ILE A 180 2.77 -26.68 0.86
C ILE A 180 2.02 -26.16 2.07
N SER A 181 0.99 -26.89 2.46
CA SER A 181 0.22 -26.61 3.67
C SER A 181 1.03 -26.97 4.92
N TYR A 182 0.64 -26.37 6.05
CA TYR A 182 1.25 -26.68 7.34
C TYR A 182 1.05 -28.16 7.74
N GLU A 183 -0.09 -28.75 7.36
CA GLU A 183 -0.37 -30.17 7.61
C GLU A 183 0.55 -31.09 6.79
N GLU A 184 0.71 -30.82 5.49
CA GLU A 184 1.67 -31.53 4.63
C GLU A 184 3.10 -31.43 5.18
N MET A 185 3.49 -30.24 5.65
CA MET A 185 4.79 -30.01 6.26
C MET A 185 4.99 -30.82 7.55
N ILE A 186 4.00 -30.84 8.45
CA ILE A 186 4.06 -31.65 9.69
C ILE A 186 4.13 -33.13 9.34
N ASN A 187 3.28 -33.61 8.44
CA ASN A 187 3.23 -35.02 8.05
C ASN A 187 4.56 -35.47 7.44
N TYR A 188 5.18 -34.65 6.59
CA TYR A 188 6.53 -34.94 6.10
C TYR A 188 7.53 -35.04 7.26
N LEU A 189 7.58 -34.04 8.15
CA LEU A 189 8.57 -33.98 9.22
C LEU A 189 8.39 -35.04 10.31
N THR A 190 7.17 -35.54 10.52
CA THR A 190 6.85 -36.47 11.61
C THR A 190 6.66 -37.92 11.15
N LYS A 191 6.13 -38.12 9.94
CA LYS A 191 5.79 -39.45 9.40
C LYS A 191 6.62 -39.83 8.17
N GLY A 192 7.29 -38.87 7.54
CA GLY A 192 8.01 -39.10 6.28
C GLY A 192 7.10 -39.10 5.04
N ASP A 193 5.89 -38.55 5.15
CA ASP A 193 4.95 -38.48 4.02
C ASP A 193 5.50 -37.60 2.89
N ILE A 194 5.58 -38.13 1.67
CA ILE A 194 6.13 -37.41 0.51
C ILE A 194 5.06 -36.55 -0.16
N VAL A 195 5.34 -35.26 -0.33
CA VAL A 195 4.54 -34.37 -1.19
C VAL A 195 4.95 -34.59 -2.64
N LYS A 196 4.00 -34.97 -3.50
CA LYS A 196 4.27 -35.24 -4.93
C LYS A 196 4.71 -33.98 -5.67
N GLN A 197 5.77 -34.09 -6.47
CA GLN A 197 6.25 -33.00 -7.33
C GLN A 197 5.19 -32.49 -8.31
N GLU A 198 4.36 -33.38 -8.86
CA GLU A 198 3.24 -33.01 -9.74
C GLU A 198 2.29 -32.00 -9.09
N LEU A 199 1.97 -32.19 -7.80
CA LEU A 199 1.10 -31.28 -7.05
C LEU A 199 1.75 -29.91 -6.84
N ILE A 200 3.06 -29.85 -6.63
CA ILE A 200 3.81 -28.61 -6.50
C ILE A 200 3.76 -27.83 -7.83
N GLU A 201 3.97 -28.52 -8.95
CA GLU A 201 3.88 -27.92 -10.29
C GLU A 201 2.47 -27.41 -10.61
N GLU A 202 1.42 -28.13 -10.21
CA GLU A 202 0.05 -27.62 -10.30
C GLU A 202 -0.16 -26.34 -9.48
N ARG A 203 0.38 -26.28 -8.26
CA ARG A 203 0.30 -25.11 -7.39
C ARG A 203 1.10 -23.93 -7.93
N LYS A 204 2.22 -24.16 -8.61
CA LYS A 204 2.97 -23.09 -9.32
C LYS A 204 2.12 -22.41 -10.39
N GLN A 205 1.22 -23.16 -11.04
CA GLN A 205 0.31 -22.60 -12.04
C GLN A 205 -0.82 -21.80 -11.39
N ALA A 206 -1.53 -22.40 -10.43
CA ALA A 206 -2.62 -21.76 -9.71
C ALA A 206 -3.05 -22.58 -8.49
N TRP A 207 -3.48 -21.89 -7.44
CA TRP A 207 -4.10 -22.50 -6.27
C TRP A 207 -5.12 -21.56 -5.63
N ALA A 208 -6.04 -22.11 -4.85
CA ALA A 208 -6.96 -21.32 -4.04
C ALA A 208 -7.28 -22.01 -2.71
N VAL A 209 -7.54 -21.21 -1.68
CA VAL A 209 -8.02 -21.67 -0.38
C VAL A 209 -9.52 -21.43 -0.32
N LEU A 210 -10.27 -22.49 -0.08
CA LEU A 210 -11.72 -22.45 0.09
C LEU A 210 -12.04 -22.61 1.58
N LEU A 211 -12.90 -21.73 2.09
CA LEU A 211 -13.52 -21.86 3.40
C LEU A 211 -15.02 -22.06 3.19
N ILE A 212 -15.48 -23.32 3.21
CA ILE A 212 -16.89 -23.67 2.98
C ILE A 212 -17.41 -24.39 4.22
N GLY A 213 -18.44 -23.82 4.87
CA GLY A 213 -19.04 -24.41 6.07
C GLY A 213 -18.05 -24.60 7.23
N GLY A 214 -17.06 -23.70 7.36
CA GLY A 214 -16.00 -23.79 8.37
C GLY A 214 -14.86 -24.75 8.04
N LYS A 215 -14.94 -25.50 6.94
CA LYS A 215 -13.86 -26.37 6.48
C LYS A 215 -12.94 -25.63 5.51
N ILE A 216 -11.65 -25.71 5.77
CA ILE A 216 -10.60 -25.20 4.89
C ILE A 216 -10.21 -26.30 3.91
N SER A 217 -10.13 -25.99 2.63
CA SER A 217 -9.64 -26.89 1.58
C SER A 217 -8.77 -26.12 0.60
N ILE A 218 -7.70 -26.75 0.13
CA ILE A 218 -6.82 -26.19 -0.88
C ILE A 218 -7.12 -26.88 -2.21
N ILE A 219 -7.43 -26.07 -3.23
CA ILE A 219 -7.53 -26.56 -4.61
C ILE A 219 -6.30 -26.08 -5.38
N SER A 220 -5.84 -26.89 -6.33
CA SER A 220 -4.64 -26.64 -7.12
C SER A 220 -4.93 -26.93 -8.59
N GLY A 221 -4.13 -26.35 -9.49
CA GLY A 221 -4.32 -26.47 -10.92
C GLY A 221 -5.22 -25.39 -11.51
N LYS A 222 -4.76 -24.82 -12.63
CA LYS A 222 -5.40 -23.69 -13.32
C LYS A 222 -6.88 -23.93 -13.64
N PHE A 223 -7.19 -25.09 -14.21
CA PHE A 223 -8.55 -25.46 -14.59
C PHE A 223 -9.51 -25.45 -13.39
N PHE A 224 -9.13 -26.09 -12.28
CA PHE A 224 -9.99 -26.18 -11.09
C PHE A 224 -10.19 -24.83 -10.41
N VAL A 225 -9.14 -24.01 -10.35
CA VAL A 225 -9.20 -22.65 -9.79
C VAL A 225 -10.12 -21.76 -10.63
N GLU A 226 -9.96 -21.74 -11.96
CA GLU A 226 -10.80 -20.96 -12.88
C GLU A 226 -12.27 -21.42 -12.85
N ALA A 227 -12.51 -22.74 -12.86
CA ALA A 227 -13.85 -23.30 -12.78
C ALA A 227 -14.54 -22.95 -11.46
N THR A 228 -13.79 -22.98 -10.34
CA THR A 228 -14.29 -22.62 -9.01
C THR A 228 -14.60 -21.13 -8.92
N ALA A 229 -13.71 -20.27 -9.43
CA ALA A 229 -13.93 -18.83 -9.50
C ALA A 229 -15.21 -18.50 -10.27
N LYS A 230 -15.40 -19.12 -11.44
CA LYS A 230 -16.61 -18.98 -12.26
C LYS A 230 -17.87 -19.46 -11.53
N LYS A 231 -17.82 -20.63 -10.88
CA LYS A 231 -18.95 -21.21 -10.14
C LYS A 231 -19.45 -20.29 -9.03
N TYR A 232 -18.53 -19.71 -8.26
CA TYR A 232 -18.86 -18.85 -7.14
C TYR A 232 -19.00 -17.37 -7.52
N LYS A 233 -18.97 -17.05 -8.82
CA LYS A 233 -18.97 -15.67 -9.33
C LYS A 233 -17.92 -14.80 -8.61
N ILE A 234 -16.78 -15.40 -8.28
CA ILE A 234 -15.63 -14.68 -7.78
C ILE A 234 -15.14 -13.90 -8.99
N GLU A 235 -15.46 -12.60 -9.02
CA GLU A 235 -14.94 -11.71 -10.04
C GLU A 235 -13.42 -11.77 -9.98
N ASP A 236 -12.79 -12.31 -11.02
CA ASP A 236 -11.38 -12.10 -11.26
C ASP A 236 -11.15 -10.59 -11.27
N VAL A 237 -10.25 -10.11 -10.40
CA VAL A 237 -9.73 -8.74 -10.49
C VAL A 237 -8.83 -8.58 -11.74
N GLN A 238 -8.78 -9.57 -12.63
CA GLN A 238 -8.31 -9.39 -14.00
C GLN A 238 -9.40 -8.78 -14.86
N MET A 239 -9.59 -7.47 -14.70
CA MET A 239 -10.44 -6.66 -15.58
C MET A 239 -9.92 -6.72 -17.02
N GLN A 240 -10.82 -7.10 -17.93
CA GLN A 240 -10.62 -7.18 -19.38
C GLN A 240 -9.84 -5.98 -19.92
N VAL A 241 -8.73 -6.28 -20.59
CA VAL A 241 -7.90 -5.33 -21.34
C VAL A 241 -8.62 -5.01 -22.66
N SER A 242 -9.64 -4.16 -22.62
CA SER A 242 -10.29 -3.67 -23.85
C SER A 242 -10.77 -2.22 -23.78
N GLN A 243 -10.63 -1.54 -22.64
CA GLN A 243 -11.06 -0.14 -22.53
C GLN A 243 -9.87 0.81 -22.65
N LYS A 244 -9.94 1.74 -23.61
CA LYS A 244 -9.13 2.98 -23.66
C LYS A 244 -9.30 3.85 -22.41
N VAL A 245 -10.25 3.49 -21.54
CA VAL A 245 -10.61 4.14 -20.30
C VAL A 245 -10.30 3.20 -19.15
N VAL A 246 -9.36 3.60 -18.31
CA VAL A 246 -9.08 2.98 -17.02
C VAL A 246 -10.09 3.52 -16.00
N LYS A 247 -10.74 2.62 -15.27
CA LYS A 247 -11.63 2.97 -14.17
C LYS A 247 -10.97 2.62 -12.85
N GLY A 248 -11.22 3.42 -11.83
CA GLY A 248 -10.75 3.16 -10.47
C GLY A 248 -11.57 3.93 -9.45
N ARG A 249 -11.20 3.82 -8.18
CA ARG A 249 -11.89 4.51 -7.09
C ARG A 249 -11.30 5.91 -6.91
N PRO A 250 -12.13 6.97 -6.90
CA PRO A 250 -11.68 8.31 -6.55
C PRO A 250 -11.09 8.35 -5.15
N ALA A 251 -9.84 8.74 -5.03
CA ALA A 251 -9.17 8.95 -3.75
C ALA A 251 -9.09 10.45 -3.39
N CYS A 252 -8.68 11.28 -4.35
CA CYS A 252 -8.70 12.73 -4.24
C CYS A 252 -9.31 13.30 -5.51
N LEU A 253 -10.32 14.14 -5.37
CA LEU A 253 -11.10 14.70 -6.47
C LEU A 253 -10.26 15.71 -7.28
N GLY A 254 -10.72 15.97 -8.51
CA GLY A 254 -10.09 16.89 -9.44
C GLY A 254 -9.81 16.26 -10.81
N LYS A 255 -9.38 17.11 -11.74
CA LYS A 255 -9.17 16.75 -13.14
C LYS A 255 -7.86 17.37 -13.64
N VAL A 256 -7.00 16.56 -14.23
CA VAL A 256 -5.69 16.97 -14.72
C VAL A 256 -5.34 16.24 -16.01
N THR A 257 -4.46 16.86 -16.80
CA THR A 257 -3.88 16.27 -18.00
C THR A 257 -2.36 16.32 -17.87
N GLY A 258 -1.69 15.24 -18.22
CA GLY A 258 -0.23 15.16 -18.14
C GLY A 258 0.31 13.91 -18.82
N LYS A 259 1.64 13.82 -18.89
CA LYS A 259 2.30 12.64 -19.43
C LYS A 259 2.30 11.52 -18.39
N ALA A 260 2.00 10.31 -18.85
CA ALA A 260 2.09 9.10 -18.05
C ALA A 260 3.55 8.85 -17.67
N LYS A 261 3.82 8.70 -16.38
CA LYS A 261 5.06 8.11 -15.89
C LYS A 261 4.78 6.86 -15.09
N ILE A 262 5.10 5.73 -15.69
CA ILE A 262 4.90 4.41 -15.11
C ILE A 262 6.13 4.07 -14.29
N ILE A 263 5.96 4.03 -12.97
CA ILE A 263 7.02 3.79 -12.01
C ILE A 263 6.74 2.49 -11.29
N LYS A 264 7.60 1.49 -11.51
CA LYS A 264 7.53 0.18 -10.85
C LYS A 264 8.61 0.03 -9.79
N LYS A 265 9.71 0.78 -9.92
CA LYS A 265 10.85 0.71 -9.01
C LYS A 265 11.37 2.10 -8.65
N ILE A 266 12.10 2.18 -7.53
CA ILE A 266 12.62 3.44 -6.99
C ILE A 266 13.66 4.07 -7.92
N GLU A 267 14.44 3.26 -8.65
CA GLU A 267 15.48 3.74 -9.57
C GLU A 267 14.89 4.59 -10.70
N GLU A 268 13.61 4.40 -11.02
CA GLU A 268 12.90 5.11 -12.09
C GLU A 268 12.42 6.51 -11.66
N PHE A 269 12.55 6.87 -10.37
CA PHE A 269 12.07 8.15 -9.83
C PHE A 269 12.74 9.37 -10.50
N ILE A 270 13.96 9.19 -11.01
CA ILE A 270 14.68 10.24 -11.74
C ILE A 270 13.99 10.65 -13.05
N ASN A 271 13.11 9.79 -13.59
CA ASN A 271 12.41 10.03 -14.84
C ASN A 271 11.11 10.82 -14.67
N VAL A 272 10.74 11.15 -13.44
CA VAL A 272 9.49 11.88 -13.11
C VAL A 272 9.74 13.38 -13.13
N ASN A 273 9.05 14.08 -14.03
CA ASN A 273 9.10 15.52 -14.15
C ASN A 273 7.92 16.21 -13.46
N GLN A 274 8.05 17.53 -13.29
CA GLN A 274 6.98 18.35 -12.76
C GLN A 274 5.75 18.30 -13.69
N GLY A 275 4.58 18.03 -13.14
CA GLY A 275 3.33 17.99 -13.90
C GLY A 275 3.00 16.66 -14.57
N ASP A 276 3.88 15.66 -14.49
CA ASP A 276 3.58 14.30 -14.98
C ASP A 276 2.44 13.65 -14.16
N ILE A 277 1.80 12.62 -14.71
CA ILE A 277 0.85 11.75 -14.01
C ILE A 277 1.57 10.47 -13.60
N LEU A 278 1.75 10.27 -12.30
CA LEU A 278 2.36 9.08 -11.73
C LEU A 278 1.41 7.88 -11.87
N ILE A 279 1.88 6.80 -12.47
CA ILE A 279 1.17 5.52 -12.56
C ILE A 279 2.04 4.43 -11.94
N THR A 280 1.53 3.72 -10.95
CA THR A 280 2.32 2.69 -10.25
C THR A 280 1.44 1.59 -9.67
N PRO A 281 1.91 0.34 -9.45
CA PRO A 281 1.07 -0.68 -8.83
C PRO A 281 0.56 -0.26 -7.46
N MET A 282 1.45 0.27 -6.62
CA MET A 282 1.14 0.76 -5.27
C MET A 282 2.19 1.80 -4.86
N THR A 283 1.80 2.79 -4.06
CA THR A 283 2.75 3.74 -3.47
C THR A 283 3.18 3.31 -2.07
N THR A 284 4.42 3.61 -1.76
CA THR A 284 5.06 3.48 -0.45
C THR A 284 5.63 4.85 -0.02
N PRO A 285 6.03 5.05 1.26
CA PRO A 285 6.51 6.35 1.74
C PRO A 285 7.66 6.97 0.92
N GLU A 286 8.46 6.16 0.25
CA GLU A 286 9.56 6.62 -0.62
C GLU A 286 9.05 7.40 -1.83
N TYR A 287 7.79 7.20 -2.26
CA TYR A 287 7.20 7.95 -3.37
C TYR A 287 6.89 9.40 -3.01
N VAL A 288 6.86 9.78 -1.73
CA VAL A 288 6.47 11.14 -1.28
C VAL A 288 7.23 12.26 -2.02
N PRO A 289 8.56 12.21 -2.24
CA PRO A 289 9.29 13.26 -2.96
C PRO A 289 8.85 13.44 -4.41
N ILE A 290 8.53 12.35 -5.13
CA ILE A 290 8.03 12.44 -6.51
C ILE A 290 6.53 12.76 -6.54
N MET A 291 5.76 12.30 -5.56
CA MET A 291 4.34 12.64 -5.42
C MET A 291 4.13 14.15 -5.25
N LYS A 292 5.08 14.88 -4.65
CA LYS A 292 5.04 16.35 -4.58
C LYS A 292 5.20 17.05 -5.95
N LYS A 293 5.77 16.37 -6.96
CA LYS A 293 6.06 16.94 -8.29
C LYS A 293 4.96 16.70 -9.32
N VAL A 294 4.21 15.61 -9.16
CA VAL A 294 3.23 15.17 -10.14
C VAL A 294 1.92 15.94 -10.06
N SER A 295 1.20 16.03 -11.19
CA SER A 295 -0.12 16.65 -11.26
C SER A 295 -1.24 15.68 -10.94
N GLY A 296 -1.01 14.37 -11.07
CA GLY A 296 -1.99 13.31 -10.80
C GLY A 296 -1.35 11.99 -10.42
N ILE A 297 -2.12 11.14 -9.72
CA ILE A 297 -1.65 9.82 -9.25
C ILE A 297 -2.67 8.74 -9.61
N ILE A 298 -2.22 7.67 -10.25
CA ILE A 298 -3.03 6.48 -10.58
C ILE A 298 -2.34 5.24 -9.99
N THR A 299 -3.09 4.42 -9.26
CA THR A 299 -2.56 3.16 -8.70
C THR A 299 -3.43 1.95 -9.02
N ASP A 300 -2.79 0.83 -9.38
CA ASP A 300 -3.50 -0.42 -9.68
C ASP A 300 -4.09 -1.05 -8.43
N GLU A 301 -3.39 -0.96 -7.31
CA GLU A 301 -3.79 -1.51 -6.05
C GLU A 301 -4.08 -0.42 -5.02
N GLY A 302 -4.91 -0.78 -4.04
CA GLY A 302 -5.24 0.09 -2.92
C GLY A 302 -6.68 0.58 -2.94
N GLY A 303 -7.19 0.88 -1.74
CA GLY A 303 -8.51 1.48 -1.54
C GLY A 303 -8.41 2.97 -1.24
N VAL A 304 -9.55 3.62 -1.06
CA VAL A 304 -9.65 5.05 -0.71
C VAL A 304 -8.97 5.44 0.61
N THR A 305 -8.41 4.48 1.35
CA THR A 305 -7.65 4.68 2.59
C THR A 305 -6.19 4.20 2.47
N CYS A 306 -5.70 3.88 1.27
CA CYS A 306 -4.31 3.46 1.06
C CYS A 306 -3.34 4.65 1.14
N HIS A 307 -2.04 4.36 1.17
CA HIS A 307 -0.99 5.37 1.22
C HIS A 307 -1.16 6.43 0.10
N ALA A 308 -1.36 6.01 -1.15
CA ALA A 308 -1.61 6.92 -2.27
C ALA A 308 -2.78 7.88 -2.01
N ALA A 309 -3.88 7.36 -1.47
CA ALA A 309 -5.08 8.12 -1.19
C ALA A 309 -4.93 9.12 -0.03
N ILE A 310 -4.12 8.77 0.97
CA ILE A 310 -3.84 9.66 2.11
C ILE A 310 -2.92 10.80 1.66
N VAL A 311 -1.80 10.47 1.00
CA VAL A 311 -0.80 11.46 0.58
C VAL A 311 -1.32 12.39 -0.51
N SER A 312 -2.05 11.86 -1.50
CA SER A 312 -2.62 12.70 -2.58
C SER A 312 -3.59 13.75 -2.03
N ARG A 313 -4.37 13.38 -1.02
CA ARG A 313 -5.26 14.25 -0.27
C ARG A 313 -4.55 15.31 0.57
N GLU A 314 -3.31 15.08 0.99
CA GLU A 314 -2.52 16.05 1.74
C GLU A 314 -1.89 17.09 0.81
N PHE A 315 -1.46 16.66 -0.38
CA PHE A 315 -0.90 17.54 -1.41
C PHE A 315 -1.95 18.14 -2.35
N ASN A 316 -3.23 17.78 -2.16
CA ASN A 316 -4.34 18.21 -3.01
C ASN A 316 -4.16 17.82 -4.49
N ILE A 317 -3.67 16.60 -4.73
CA ILE A 317 -3.35 16.06 -6.05
C ILE A 317 -4.46 15.07 -6.44
N PRO A 318 -5.12 15.23 -7.61
CA PRO A 318 -6.11 14.27 -8.11
C PRO A 318 -5.57 12.85 -8.15
N CYS A 319 -6.37 11.91 -7.64
CA CYS A 319 -5.88 10.54 -7.43
C CYS A 319 -6.96 9.48 -7.65
N LEU A 320 -6.58 8.46 -8.43
CA LEU A 320 -7.37 7.27 -8.72
C LEU A 320 -6.64 6.04 -8.16
N VAL A 321 -7.34 5.20 -7.40
CA VAL A 321 -6.74 4.02 -6.77
C VAL A 321 -7.52 2.76 -7.08
N GLY A 322 -6.86 1.61 -7.05
CA GLY A 322 -7.51 0.32 -7.31
C GLY A 322 -7.96 0.18 -8.76
N THR A 323 -7.16 0.65 -9.73
CA THR A 323 -7.47 0.52 -11.16
C THR A 323 -7.28 -0.89 -11.70
N GLY A 324 -6.51 -1.74 -11.01
CA GLY A 324 -6.20 -3.12 -11.37
C GLY A 324 -5.26 -3.30 -12.57
N ASN A 325 -5.29 -2.39 -13.56
CA ASN A 325 -4.59 -2.57 -14.83
C ASN A 325 -4.06 -1.28 -15.51
N ALA A 326 -4.03 -0.14 -14.84
CA ALA A 326 -3.47 1.11 -15.36
C ALA A 326 -2.01 0.96 -15.81
N THR A 327 -1.18 0.25 -15.04
CA THR A 327 0.24 0.04 -15.42
C THR A 327 0.43 -0.88 -16.63
N LYS A 328 -0.65 -1.57 -17.05
CA LYS A 328 -0.67 -2.45 -18.23
C LYS A 328 -1.32 -1.76 -19.44
N ILE A 329 -2.29 -0.88 -19.21
CA ILE A 329 -3.02 -0.18 -20.27
C ILE A 329 -2.23 1.01 -20.79
N PHE A 330 -1.69 1.83 -19.90
CA PHE A 330 -0.93 3.01 -20.30
C PHE A 330 0.51 2.64 -20.63
N LYS A 331 1.14 3.44 -21.49
CA LYS A 331 2.58 3.38 -21.77
C LYS A 331 3.26 4.65 -21.30
N ASP A 332 4.56 4.53 -21.08
CA ASP A 332 5.37 5.65 -20.61
C ASP A 332 5.35 6.81 -21.63
N ASN A 333 5.16 8.03 -21.14
CA ASN A 333 4.95 9.26 -21.90
C ASN A 333 3.62 9.37 -22.67
N ASP A 334 2.66 8.46 -22.46
CA ASP A 334 1.31 8.65 -23.02
C ASP A 334 0.68 9.94 -22.49
N GLN A 335 0.02 10.71 -23.35
CA GLN A 335 -0.76 11.86 -22.89
C GLN A 335 -2.07 11.34 -22.29
N ILE A 336 -2.31 11.61 -21.01
CA ILE A 336 -3.47 11.09 -20.27
C ILE A 336 -4.26 12.24 -19.69
N GLN A 337 -5.59 12.13 -19.76
CA GLN A 337 -6.49 12.90 -18.93
C GLN A 337 -6.99 12.03 -17.78
N LEU A 338 -6.70 12.46 -16.55
CA LEU A 338 -7.23 11.88 -15.32
C LEU A 338 -8.42 12.74 -14.86
N ASP A 339 -9.59 12.13 -14.78
CA ASP A 339 -10.80 12.71 -14.18
C ASP A 339 -11.18 11.89 -12.94
N ALA A 340 -10.63 12.30 -11.79
CA ALA A 340 -10.90 11.65 -10.53
C ALA A 340 -12.33 11.94 -10.02
N ASN A 341 -13.02 12.95 -10.54
CA ASN A 341 -14.43 13.19 -10.21
C ASN A 341 -15.34 12.11 -10.79
N LYS A 342 -15.00 11.61 -11.98
CA LYS A 342 -15.71 10.52 -12.66
C LYS A 342 -15.11 9.13 -12.39
N GLY A 343 -13.96 9.07 -11.70
CA GLY A 343 -13.26 7.82 -11.43
C GLY A 343 -12.63 7.20 -12.68
N THR A 344 -12.23 8.01 -13.65
CA THR A 344 -11.74 7.55 -14.97
C THR A 344 -10.43 8.21 -15.38
N ALA A 345 -9.57 7.48 -16.06
CA ALA A 345 -8.42 8.01 -16.77
C ALA A 345 -8.38 7.44 -18.19
N PHE A 346 -8.00 8.24 -19.18
CA PHE A 346 -7.91 7.78 -20.57
C PHE A 346 -6.82 8.53 -21.34
N LYS A 347 -6.30 7.89 -22.38
CA LYS A 347 -5.32 8.46 -23.28
C LYS A 347 -6.00 9.47 -24.22
N ILE A 348 -5.37 10.62 -24.44
CA ILE A 348 -5.84 11.68 -25.35
C ILE A 348 -4.96 11.79 -26.59
#